data_AF-A0A9E3SWL9-F1
#
_entry.id   AF-A0A9E3SWL9-F1
#
_cell.length_a   1.000
_cell.length_b   1.000
_cell.length_c   1.000
_cell.angle_alpha   90.00
_cell.angle_beta   90.00
_cell.angle_gamma   90.00
#
_symmetry.space_group_name_H-M   'P 1'
#
loop_
_entity.id
_entity.type
_entity.pdbx_description
1 polymer ?
#
loop_
_entity_poly.entity_id
_entity_poly.type
_entity_poly.pdbx_seq_one_letter_code
_entity_poly.pdbx_strand_id
1 'polypeptide(L)'
;MYSIRTDLAVEARELYKGREIPGVRVDEKHLEGIKVTKVKILNEEGEKAMGKPVGDYITIEAPGLIERDLDLEEEVAKVLADIIKEIANLTENTQVLVVGLGNWNVTPDALGPRVVSNIVVTRHLKEYAPQQFGDEIRSVSAISPGVLGITGIETAEILKGVVDRIKPDLIITIDALASRRLERLSTTIQISNTGISPGSGIGNRRLSITEQSLGIPVIAIGVPTVVDA
;
A
#
# COMPACT_ATOMS: atom_id res chain seq x y z
N MET A 1 -27.69 10.68 -2.46
CA MET A 1 -27.16 10.00 -1.26
C MET A 1 -25.67 10.28 -1.25
N TYR A 2 -25.17 11.08 -0.31
CA TYR A 2 -23.74 11.35 -0.19
C TYR A 2 -23.05 10.07 0.26
N SER A 3 -22.31 9.42 -0.64
CA SER A 3 -21.44 8.30 -0.28
C SER A 3 -20.23 8.89 0.46
N ILE A 4 -20.12 8.60 1.76
CA ILE A 4 -18.97 9.02 2.56
C ILE A 4 -17.78 8.17 2.11
N ARG A 5 -16.83 8.79 1.42
CA ARG A 5 -15.62 8.12 0.91
C ARG A 5 -14.54 8.10 1.98
N THR A 6 -13.83 6.98 2.08
CA THR A 6 -12.61 6.86 2.90
C THR A 6 -11.63 5.88 2.27
N ASP A 7 -10.35 6.22 2.37
CA ASP A 7 -9.27 5.35 1.90
C ASP A 7 -8.99 4.22 2.89
N LEU A 8 -9.34 4.36 4.17
CA LEU A 8 -9.09 3.34 5.19
C LEU A 8 -10.24 2.34 5.38
N ALA A 9 -9.95 1.04 5.40
CA ALA A 9 -10.94 -0.01 5.61
C ALA A 9 -11.58 0.05 7.01
N VAL A 10 -10.81 0.45 8.02
CA VAL A 10 -11.31 0.65 9.40
C VAL A 10 -12.32 1.79 9.48
N GLU A 11 -12.14 2.87 8.71
CA GLU A 11 -13.09 3.99 8.66
C GLU A 11 -14.41 3.61 7.98
N ALA A 12 -14.35 2.82 6.90
CA ALA A 12 -15.55 2.31 6.25
C ALA A 12 -16.39 1.44 7.22
N ARG A 13 -15.72 0.65 8.07
CA ARG A 13 -16.37 -0.13 9.13
C ARG A 13 -16.96 0.74 10.24
N GLU A 14 -16.30 1.83 10.64
CA GLU A 14 -16.82 2.73 11.68
C GLU A 14 -18.20 3.30 11.31
N LEU A 15 -18.48 3.51 10.01
CA LEU A 15 -19.80 3.92 9.52
C LEU A 15 -20.90 2.89 9.85
N TYR A 16 -20.55 1.62 9.99
CA TYR A 16 -21.45 0.53 10.40
C TYR A 16 -21.59 0.39 11.93
N LYS A 17 -21.07 1.36 12.72
CA LYS A 17 -21.21 1.44 14.18
C LYS A 17 -20.77 0.15 14.91
N GLY A 18 -19.79 -0.57 14.36
CA GLY A 18 -19.24 -1.77 14.98
C GLY A 18 -20.14 -3.02 14.91
N ARG A 19 -21.19 -3.03 14.08
CA ARG A 19 -21.98 -4.25 13.81
C ARG A 19 -21.24 -5.19 12.87
N GLU A 20 -21.57 -6.48 12.93
CA GLU A 20 -21.14 -7.42 11.89
C GLU A 20 -21.66 -6.97 10.53
N ILE A 21 -20.75 -6.96 9.55
CA ILE A 21 -21.05 -6.59 8.17
C ILE A 21 -21.08 -7.90 7.38
N PRO A 22 -22.22 -8.29 6.78
CA PRO A 22 -22.30 -9.46 5.92
C PRO A 22 -21.20 -9.45 4.85
N GLY A 23 -20.53 -10.58 4.65
CA GLY A 23 -19.43 -10.69 3.69
C GLY A 23 -18.10 -10.09 4.14
N VAL A 24 -17.95 -9.73 5.42
CA VAL A 24 -16.70 -9.17 5.98
C VAL A 24 -16.29 -9.93 7.24
N ARG A 25 -15.03 -10.32 7.34
CA ARG A 25 -14.41 -10.88 8.55
C ARG A 25 -13.42 -9.88 9.12
N VAL A 26 -13.42 -9.70 10.43
CA VAL A 26 -12.50 -8.80 11.13
C VAL A 26 -11.75 -9.57 12.21
N ASP A 27 -10.45 -9.35 12.29
CA ASP A 27 -9.59 -9.82 13.36
C ASP A 27 -8.78 -8.63 13.90
N GLU A 28 -8.62 -8.54 15.21
CA GLU A 28 -7.89 -7.46 15.88
C GLU A 28 -6.82 -8.05 16.79
N LYS A 29 -5.59 -7.56 16.66
CA LYS A 29 -4.45 -7.92 17.50
C LYS A 29 -3.89 -6.66 18.15
N HIS A 30 -3.66 -6.74 19.45
CA HIS A 30 -2.99 -5.70 20.22
C HIS A 30 -1.59 -6.16 20.61
N LEU A 31 -0.61 -5.34 20.26
CA LEU A 31 0.77 -5.40 20.71
C LEU A 31 1.03 -4.15 21.57
N GLU A 32 2.18 -4.09 22.23
CA GLU A 32 2.56 -2.91 23.01
C GLU A 32 2.64 -1.67 22.10
N GLY A 33 1.78 -0.68 22.32
CA GLY A 33 1.73 0.56 21.53
C GLY A 33 1.18 0.43 20.10
N ILE A 34 0.86 -0.78 19.62
CA ILE A 34 0.45 -1.05 18.23
C ILE A 34 -0.86 -1.85 18.19
N LYS A 35 -1.84 -1.33 17.45
CA LYS A 35 -3.07 -2.06 17.10
C LYS A 35 -3.01 -2.50 15.64
N VAL A 36 -3.19 -3.79 15.39
CA VAL A 36 -3.33 -4.34 14.04
C VAL A 36 -4.77 -4.81 13.84
N THR A 37 -5.45 -4.27 12.83
CA THR A 37 -6.81 -4.67 12.45
C THR A 37 -6.78 -5.29 11.06
N LYS A 38 -7.17 -6.56 10.93
CA LYS A 38 -7.28 -7.27 9.65
C LYS A 38 -8.75 -7.36 9.25
N VAL A 39 -9.11 -6.70 8.16
CA VAL A 39 -10.43 -6.73 7.54
C VAL A 39 -10.33 -7.54 6.25
N LYS A 40 -10.99 -8.69 6.19
CA LYS A 40 -11.12 -9.52 4.99
C LYS A 40 -12.51 -9.35 4.40
N ILE A 41 -12.57 -8.78 3.20
CA ILE A 41 -13.80 -8.71 2.39
C ILE A 41 -13.89 -10.01 1.60
N LEU A 42 -14.96 -10.77 1.79
CA LEU A 42 -15.10 -12.16 1.34
C LEU A 42 -15.88 -12.31 0.03
N ASN A 43 -16.80 -11.38 -0.28
CA ASN A 43 -17.72 -11.50 -1.41
C ASN A 43 -18.26 -10.13 -1.85
N GLU A 44 -19.05 -10.10 -2.92
CA GLU A 44 -19.68 -8.90 -3.48
C GLU A 44 -20.60 -8.15 -2.50
N GLU A 45 -21.21 -8.85 -1.55
CA GLU A 45 -22.03 -8.21 -0.51
C GLU A 45 -21.14 -7.36 0.41
N GLY A 46 -19.99 -7.92 0.80
CA GLY A 46 -18.95 -7.20 1.51
C GLY A 46 -18.38 -6.03 0.71
N GLU A 47 -18.18 -6.18 -0.61
CA GLU A 47 -17.72 -5.07 -1.45
C GLU A 47 -18.72 -3.91 -1.47
N LYS A 48 -20.01 -4.22 -1.63
CA LYS A 48 -21.09 -3.21 -1.64
C LYS A 48 -21.20 -2.51 -0.29
N ALA A 49 -21.04 -3.25 0.80
CA ALA A 49 -21.11 -2.70 2.14
C ALA A 49 -19.88 -1.83 2.45
N MET A 50 -18.68 -2.30 2.13
CA MET A 50 -17.43 -1.62 2.47
C MET A 50 -17.00 -0.56 1.46
N GLY A 51 -17.56 -0.58 0.25
CA GLY A 51 -17.13 0.28 -0.86
C GLY A 51 -15.70 -0.01 -1.32
N LYS A 52 -15.19 -1.22 -1.07
CA LYS A 52 -13.82 -1.66 -1.35
C LYS A 52 -13.83 -3.07 -1.95
N PRO A 53 -12.94 -3.39 -2.91
CA PRO A 53 -12.91 -4.71 -3.55
C PRO A 53 -12.67 -5.89 -2.57
N VAL A 54 -13.07 -7.10 -2.96
CA VAL A 54 -12.76 -8.35 -2.25
C VAL A 54 -11.25 -8.46 -2.07
N GLY A 55 -10.83 -8.76 -0.85
CA GLY A 55 -9.41 -8.86 -0.50
C GLY A 55 -9.13 -8.70 0.99
N ASP A 56 -7.84 -8.66 1.30
CA ASP A 56 -7.30 -8.44 2.63
C ASP A 56 -6.89 -6.98 2.78
N TYR A 57 -7.36 -6.35 3.86
CA TYR A 57 -6.99 -4.99 4.26
C TYR A 57 -6.51 -5.04 5.69
N ILE A 58 -5.26 -4.66 5.92
CA ILE A 58 -4.64 -4.68 7.24
C ILE A 58 -4.28 -3.24 7.61
N THR A 59 -4.72 -2.79 8.78
CA THR A 59 -4.42 -1.46 9.29
C THR A 59 -3.59 -1.59 10.55
N ILE A 60 -2.43 -0.96 10.56
CA ILE A 60 -1.56 -0.78 11.71
C ILE A 60 -1.84 0.63 12.25
N GLU A 61 -2.30 0.75 13.48
CA GLU A 61 -2.48 2.02 14.20
C GLU A 61 -1.49 2.05 15.37
N ALA A 62 -0.57 3.01 15.37
CA ALA A 62 0.43 3.21 16.40
C ALA A 62 0.51 4.70 16.77
N PRO A 63 -0.39 5.19 17.66
CA PRO A 63 -0.48 6.60 18.01
C PRO A 63 0.82 7.21 18.53
N GLY A 64 1.66 6.41 19.22
CA GLY A 64 2.94 6.85 19.77
C GLY A 64 3.98 7.24 18.70
N LEU A 65 3.78 6.91 17.42
CA LEU A 65 4.68 7.34 16.34
C LEU A 65 4.81 8.86 16.24
N ILE A 66 3.82 9.62 16.72
CA ILE A 66 3.88 11.08 16.76
C ILE A 66 5.00 11.61 17.66
N GLU A 67 5.39 10.81 18.67
CA GLU A 67 6.44 11.15 19.64
C GLU A 67 7.84 10.83 19.10
N ARG A 68 7.94 10.18 17.93
CA ARG A 68 9.20 9.74 17.31
C ARG A 68 10.04 8.84 18.21
N ASP A 69 9.35 7.97 18.93
CA ASP A 69 9.95 6.90 19.72
C ASP A 69 10.58 5.87 18.77
N LEU A 70 11.91 5.77 18.81
CA LEU A 70 12.69 4.89 17.93
C LEU A 70 12.40 3.40 18.17
N ASP A 71 12.12 3.01 19.42
CA ASP A 71 11.83 1.63 19.75
C ASP A 71 10.47 1.23 19.15
N LEU A 72 9.47 2.12 19.26
CA LEU A 72 8.18 1.92 18.63
C LEU A 72 8.27 1.95 17.09
N GLU A 73 9.08 2.84 16.51
CA GLU A 73 9.33 2.86 15.06
C GLU A 73 9.90 1.51 14.57
N GLU A 74 10.85 0.94 15.31
CA GLU A 74 11.44 -0.36 14.99
C GLU A 74 10.41 -1.50 15.10
N GLU A 75 9.60 -1.50 16.15
CA GLU A 75 8.53 -2.51 16.33
C GLU A 75 7.45 -2.40 15.25
N VAL A 76 7.04 -1.18 14.87
CA VAL A 76 6.10 -0.98 13.75
C VAL A 76 6.71 -1.47 12.43
N ALA A 77 8.01 -1.24 12.20
CA ALA A 77 8.71 -1.73 11.01
C ALA A 77 8.75 -3.27 10.96
N LYS A 78 9.00 -3.93 12.09
CA LYS A 78 8.95 -5.41 12.20
C LYS A 78 7.54 -5.95 11.91
N VAL A 79 6.52 -5.34 12.52
CA VAL A 79 5.10 -5.72 12.29
C VAL A 79 4.72 -5.56 10.82
N LEU A 80 5.09 -4.43 10.20
CA LEU A 80 4.85 -4.19 8.77
C LEU A 80 5.56 -5.25 7.90
N ALA A 81 6.83 -5.56 8.20
CA ALA A 81 7.59 -6.56 7.47
C ALA A 81 6.94 -7.96 7.55
N ASP A 82 6.46 -8.35 8.72
CA ASP A 82 5.82 -9.66 8.91
C ASP A 82 4.46 -9.74 8.21
N ILE A 83 3.69 -8.65 8.22
CA ILE A 83 2.44 -8.55 7.43
C ILE A 83 2.73 -8.68 5.94
N ILE A 84 3.75 -7.99 5.41
CA ILE A 84 4.12 -8.09 3.99
C ILE A 84 4.51 -9.53 3.65
N LYS A 85 5.32 -10.20 4.49
CA LYS A 85 5.68 -11.61 4.28
C LYS A 85 4.47 -12.53 4.27
N GLU A 86 3.51 -12.33 5.18
CA GLU A 86 2.28 -13.12 5.26
C GLU A 86 1.43 -12.98 3.99
N ILE A 87 1.26 -11.77 3.47
CA ILE A 87 0.44 -11.52 2.27
C ILE A 87 1.16 -12.00 1.00
N ALA A 88 2.45 -11.70 0.87
CA ALA A 88 3.20 -11.88 -0.37
C ALA A 88 3.73 -13.29 -0.61
N ASN A 89 3.75 -14.16 0.41
CA ASN A 89 4.36 -15.50 0.35
C ASN A 89 5.75 -15.49 -0.31
N LEU A 90 6.61 -14.58 0.15
CA LEU A 90 7.91 -14.30 -0.48
C LEU A 90 8.85 -15.50 -0.40
N THR A 91 9.47 -15.84 -1.52
CA THR A 91 10.62 -16.75 -1.59
C THR A 91 11.91 -15.96 -1.80
N GLU A 92 13.08 -16.57 -1.69
CA GLU A 92 14.37 -15.91 -1.97
C GLU A 92 14.51 -15.47 -3.44
N ASN A 93 13.79 -16.15 -4.34
CA ASN A 93 13.83 -15.91 -5.78
C ASN A 93 12.79 -14.91 -6.28
N THR A 94 11.84 -14.51 -5.44
CA THR A 94 10.78 -13.56 -5.81
C THR A 94 11.37 -12.22 -6.24
N GLN A 95 11.10 -11.80 -7.47
CA GLN A 95 11.48 -10.51 -8.02
C GLN A 95 10.45 -9.44 -7.65
N VAL A 96 10.85 -8.45 -6.86
CA VAL A 96 9.95 -7.42 -6.33
C VAL A 96 10.22 -6.09 -7.03
N LEU A 97 9.16 -5.46 -7.53
CA LEU A 97 9.18 -4.07 -7.97
C LEU A 97 8.49 -3.19 -6.92
N VAL A 98 9.24 -2.31 -6.27
CA VAL A 98 8.71 -1.31 -5.35
C VAL A 98 8.37 -0.03 -6.13
N VAL A 99 7.16 0.48 -5.97
CA VAL A 99 6.68 1.66 -6.68
C VAL A 99 6.25 2.73 -5.69
N GLY A 100 6.96 3.85 -5.69
CA GLY A 100 6.61 5.03 -4.89
C GLY A 100 5.73 5.96 -5.70
N LEU A 101 4.44 6.02 -5.36
CA LEU A 101 3.46 6.88 -6.01
C LEU A 101 3.42 8.27 -5.36
N GLY A 102 2.97 9.23 -6.17
CA GLY A 102 2.80 10.62 -5.75
C GLY A 102 3.79 11.59 -6.39
N ASN A 103 3.62 12.86 -6.04
CA ASN A 103 4.35 13.98 -6.59
C ASN A 103 5.44 14.46 -5.62
N TRP A 104 6.71 14.38 -6.06
CA TRP A 104 7.87 14.86 -5.31
C TRP A 104 7.78 16.32 -4.86
N ASN A 105 7.04 17.15 -5.59
CA ASN A 105 6.92 18.59 -5.36
C ASN A 105 5.79 18.96 -4.39
N VAL A 106 5.00 17.98 -3.93
CA VAL A 106 3.87 18.20 -3.03
C VAL A 106 4.14 17.45 -1.73
N THR A 107 4.48 18.17 -0.66
CA THR A 107 4.92 17.58 0.62
C THR A 107 4.06 16.42 1.14
N PRO A 108 2.72 16.53 1.22
CA PRO A 108 1.90 15.40 1.69
C PRO A 108 1.85 14.22 0.70
N ASP A 109 2.10 14.45 -0.58
CA ASP A 109 2.04 13.46 -1.65
C ASP A 109 3.42 12.86 -1.98
N ALA A 110 4.50 13.41 -1.41
CA ALA A 110 5.88 12.98 -1.67
C ALA A 110 6.29 11.71 -0.88
N LEU A 111 5.37 11.08 -0.15
CA LEU A 111 5.66 9.91 0.67
C LEU A 111 6.28 8.77 -0.16
N GLY A 112 5.60 8.32 -1.21
CA GLY A 112 6.07 7.22 -2.06
C GLY A 112 7.49 7.44 -2.58
N PRO A 113 7.78 8.59 -3.24
CA PRO A 113 9.14 8.92 -3.66
C PRO A 113 10.18 8.93 -2.55
N ARG A 114 9.83 9.44 -1.36
CA ARG A 114 10.75 9.45 -0.21
C ARG A 114 11.01 8.06 0.34
N VAL A 115 10.04 7.15 0.31
CA VAL A 115 10.28 5.76 0.71
C VAL A 115 11.18 5.07 -0.32
N VAL A 116 10.90 5.22 -1.62
CA VAL A 116 11.71 4.62 -2.69
C VAL A 116 13.17 5.05 -2.63
N SER A 117 13.47 6.31 -2.31
CA SER A 117 14.86 6.79 -2.20
C SER A 117 15.67 6.12 -1.08
N ASN A 118 15.00 5.44 -0.14
CA ASN A 118 15.62 4.72 0.97
C ASN A 118 15.59 3.19 0.78
N ILE A 119 15.06 2.69 -0.35
CA ILE A 119 15.05 1.24 -0.65
C ILE A 119 16.43 0.79 -1.14
N VAL A 120 16.95 -0.27 -0.53
CA VAL A 120 18.14 -0.98 -1.02
C VAL A 120 17.75 -1.76 -2.27
N VAL A 121 18.08 -1.23 -3.44
CA VAL A 121 17.85 -1.89 -4.73
C VAL A 121 18.95 -2.90 -5.04
N THR A 122 18.56 -4.09 -5.49
CA THR A 122 19.45 -5.25 -5.59
C THR A 122 19.34 -6.00 -6.92
N ARG A 123 18.31 -5.70 -7.74
CA ARG A 123 18.12 -6.35 -9.06
C ARG A 123 19.38 -6.28 -9.93
N HIS A 124 20.00 -5.10 -10.00
CA HIS A 124 21.22 -4.89 -10.79
C HIS A 124 22.42 -5.69 -10.24
N LEU A 125 22.51 -5.89 -8.93
CA LEU A 125 23.58 -6.70 -8.32
C LEU A 125 23.45 -8.17 -8.72
N LYS A 126 22.23 -8.71 -8.74
CA LYS A 126 21.99 -10.08 -9.25
C LYS A 126 22.29 -10.21 -10.74
N GLU A 127 21.93 -9.21 -11.55
CA GLU A 127 22.13 -9.25 -13.00
C GLU A 127 23.61 -9.11 -13.40
N TYR A 128 24.36 -8.25 -12.72
CA TYR A 128 25.75 -7.92 -13.11
C TYR A 128 26.83 -8.59 -12.25
N ALA A 129 26.51 -9.03 -11.03
CA ALA A 129 27.44 -9.68 -10.11
C ALA A 129 26.87 -10.98 -9.47
N PRO A 130 26.32 -11.93 -10.26
CA PRO A 130 25.64 -13.11 -9.73
C PRO A 130 26.53 -14.03 -8.89
N GLN A 131 27.84 -14.09 -9.18
CA GLN A 131 28.78 -14.93 -8.42
C GLN A 131 29.01 -14.44 -6.97
N GLN A 132 28.72 -13.17 -6.69
CA GLN A 132 28.92 -12.57 -5.36
C GLN A 132 27.62 -12.53 -4.55
N PHE A 133 26.47 -12.43 -5.20
CA PHE A 133 25.20 -12.10 -4.54
C PHE A 133 24.01 -12.98 -4.95
N GLY A 134 24.21 -13.97 -5.84
CA GLY A 134 23.12 -14.67 -6.54
C GLY A 134 22.00 -15.17 -5.65
N ASP A 135 22.35 -15.88 -4.57
CA ASP A 135 21.37 -16.52 -3.68
C ASP A 135 21.22 -15.79 -2.33
N GLU A 136 22.14 -14.89 -1.97
CA GLU A 136 22.16 -14.25 -0.65
C GLU A 136 21.17 -13.08 -0.49
N ILE A 137 20.73 -12.48 -1.60
CA ILE A 137 19.82 -11.33 -1.59
C ILE A 137 18.57 -11.62 -2.41
N ARG A 138 17.46 -10.92 -2.13
CA ARG A 138 16.27 -10.95 -3.01
C ARG A 138 16.43 -9.93 -4.14
N SER A 139 15.88 -10.20 -5.33
CA SER A 139 15.89 -9.23 -6.43
C SER A 139 14.84 -8.13 -6.18
N VAL A 140 15.30 -6.91 -5.89
CA VAL A 140 14.45 -5.74 -5.66
C VAL A 140 14.82 -4.65 -6.66
N SER A 141 13.84 -4.19 -7.42
CA SER A 141 13.90 -2.95 -8.20
C SER A 141 12.94 -1.93 -7.60
N ALA A 142 13.22 -0.64 -7.79
CA ALA A 142 12.35 0.42 -7.30
C ALA A 142 12.24 1.57 -8.30
N ILE A 143 11.05 2.16 -8.42
CA ILE A 143 10.81 3.34 -9.26
C ILE A 143 9.82 4.31 -8.61
N SER A 144 9.98 5.58 -8.92
CA SER A 144 8.96 6.61 -8.68
C SER A 144 8.61 7.26 -10.02
N PRO A 145 7.51 6.86 -10.65
CA PRO A 145 7.19 7.25 -12.03
C PRO A 145 6.74 8.71 -12.13
N GLY A 146 6.31 9.31 -11.02
CA GLY A 146 5.70 10.63 -11.01
C GLY A 146 4.21 10.62 -11.28
N VAL A 147 3.68 11.82 -11.50
CA VAL A 147 2.27 12.08 -11.76
C VAL A 147 2.07 12.64 -13.17
N LEU A 148 0.85 12.46 -13.69
CA LEU A 148 0.44 12.92 -15.02
C LEU A 148 0.84 14.38 -15.31
N GLY A 149 0.67 15.27 -14.33
CA GLY A 149 0.97 16.70 -14.49
C GLY A 149 2.45 17.03 -14.71
N ILE A 150 3.36 16.07 -14.47
CA ILE A 150 4.81 16.24 -14.65
C ILE A 150 5.30 15.47 -15.87
N THR A 151 4.82 14.24 -16.06
CA THR A 151 5.31 13.34 -17.12
C THR A 151 4.51 13.44 -18.41
N GLY A 152 3.24 13.87 -18.35
CA GLY A 152 2.29 13.77 -19.45
C GLY A 152 1.81 12.35 -19.74
N ILE A 153 2.17 11.37 -18.91
CA ILE A 153 1.83 9.95 -19.07
C ILE A 153 1.18 9.47 -17.77
N GLU A 154 0.07 8.73 -17.85
CA GLU A 154 -0.56 8.15 -16.67
C GLU A 154 0.39 7.18 -15.97
N THR A 155 0.40 7.23 -14.63
CA THR A 155 1.30 6.40 -13.83
C THR A 155 1.12 4.91 -14.15
N ALA A 156 -0.11 4.45 -14.34
CA ALA A 156 -0.39 3.06 -14.71
C ALA A 156 0.21 2.66 -16.07
N GLU A 157 0.28 3.56 -17.05
CA GLU A 157 0.89 3.29 -18.37
C GLU A 157 2.41 3.13 -18.23
N ILE A 158 3.06 4.01 -17.45
CA ILE A 158 4.49 3.89 -17.14
C ILE A 158 4.76 2.55 -16.46
N LEU A 159 3.96 2.20 -15.45
CA LEU A 159 4.10 0.93 -14.74
C LEU A 159 3.89 -0.25 -15.66
N LYS A 160 2.88 -0.22 -16.54
CA LYS A 160 2.64 -1.30 -17.49
C LYS A 160 3.84 -1.52 -18.42
N GLY A 161 4.41 -0.44 -18.97
CA GLY A 161 5.61 -0.52 -19.79
C GLY A 161 6.82 -1.11 -19.06
N VAL A 162 7.02 -0.74 -17.79
CA VAL A 162 8.09 -1.29 -16.96
C VAL A 162 7.85 -2.77 -16.64
N VAL A 163 6.63 -3.12 -16.22
CA VAL A 163 6.23 -4.48 -15.84
C VAL A 163 6.35 -5.43 -17.03
N ASP A 164 5.88 -5.03 -18.22
CA ASP A 164 5.98 -5.86 -19.42
C ASP A 164 7.43 -6.15 -19.82
N ARG A 165 8.34 -5.22 -19.50
CA ARG A 165 9.77 -5.35 -19.78
C ARG A 165 10.51 -6.21 -18.76
N ILE A 166 10.32 -5.96 -17.46
CA ILE A 166 11.13 -6.56 -16.40
C ILE A 166 10.47 -7.78 -15.76
N LYS A 167 9.15 -7.93 -15.91
CA LYS A 167 8.33 -9.06 -15.44
C LYS A 167 8.60 -9.42 -13.97
N PRO A 168 8.37 -8.49 -13.02
CA PRO A 168 8.52 -8.82 -11.60
C PRO A 168 7.44 -9.84 -11.19
N ASP A 169 7.71 -10.60 -10.13
CA ASP A 169 6.75 -11.54 -9.55
C ASP A 169 5.75 -10.85 -8.60
N LEU A 170 6.14 -9.70 -8.05
CA LEU A 170 5.32 -8.92 -7.12
C LEU A 170 5.57 -7.42 -7.29
N ILE A 171 4.50 -6.63 -7.17
CA ILE A 171 4.58 -5.17 -7.09
C ILE A 171 4.16 -4.74 -5.68
N ILE A 172 4.98 -3.89 -5.05
CA ILE A 172 4.62 -3.22 -3.80
C ILE A 172 4.50 -1.73 -4.10
N THR A 173 3.29 -1.20 -4.05
CA THR A 173 3.01 0.23 -4.21
C THR A 173 2.98 0.91 -2.86
N ILE A 174 3.55 2.13 -2.79
CA ILE A 174 3.56 2.97 -1.58
C ILE A 174 2.96 4.32 -1.95
N ASP A 175 1.90 4.71 -1.26
CA ASP A 175 1.09 5.87 -1.58
C ASP A 175 0.72 6.70 -0.35
N ALA A 176 0.48 7.99 -0.55
CA ALA A 176 -0.10 8.86 0.46
C ALA A 176 -1.63 8.69 0.45
N LEU A 177 -2.25 8.54 1.62
CA LEU A 177 -3.70 8.43 1.76
C LEU A 177 -4.29 9.67 2.42
N ALA A 178 -5.60 9.83 2.28
CA ALA A 178 -6.38 10.74 3.12
C ALA A 178 -7.08 9.97 4.25
N SER A 179 -7.06 10.51 5.47
CA SER A 179 -7.88 10.01 6.59
C SER A 179 -8.99 11.00 6.93
N ARG A 180 -10.03 10.53 7.60
CA ARG A 180 -11.09 11.39 8.16
C ARG A 180 -10.82 11.81 9.60
N ARG A 181 -9.74 11.33 10.20
CA ARG A 181 -9.37 11.53 11.60
C ARG A 181 -7.96 12.09 11.70
N LEU A 182 -7.82 13.20 12.43
CA LEU A 182 -6.50 13.81 12.66
C LEU A 182 -5.57 12.85 13.41
N GLU A 183 -6.12 12.02 14.28
CA GLU A 183 -5.37 11.07 15.11
C GLU A 183 -4.64 9.99 14.29
N ARG A 184 -5.04 9.78 13.03
CA ARG A 184 -4.47 8.78 12.12
C ARG A 184 -3.39 9.32 11.19
N LEU A 185 -3.20 10.64 11.17
CA LEU A 185 -2.15 11.27 10.37
C LEU A 185 -0.78 10.80 10.84
N SER A 186 0.00 10.21 9.93
CA SER A 186 1.37 9.72 10.18
C SER A 186 1.53 8.69 11.30
N THR A 187 0.43 8.17 11.85
CA THR A 187 0.39 7.15 12.91
C THR A 187 -0.29 5.85 12.46
N THR A 188 -0.77 5.82 11.21
CA THR A 188 -1.54 4.70 10.65
C THR A 188 -0.93 4.24 9.33
N ILE A 189 -0.82 2.94 9.14
CA ILE A 189 -0.39 2.32 7.88
C ILE A 189 -1.48 1.35 7.44
N GLN A 190 -1.94 1.46 6.21
CA GLN A 190 -2.83 0.49 5.60
C GLN A 190 -2.09 -0.34 4.56
N ILE A 191 -2.32 -1.64 4.58
CA ILE A 191 -1.83 -2.60 3.61
C ILE A 191 -3.03 -3.28 2.97
N SER A 192 -3.03 -3.46 1.64
CA SER A 192 -4.02 -4.29 0.95
C SER A 192 -3.42 -5.09 -0.19
N ASN A 193 -4.02 -6.24 -0.51
CA ASN A 193 -3.63 -7.06 -1.67
C ASN A 193 -4.49 -6.81 -2.92
N THR A 194 -5.33 -5.79 -2.88
CA THR A 194 -6.25 -5.44 -3.98
C THR A 194 -5.65 -4.46 -4.97
N GLY A 195 -4.42 -3.98 -4.71
CA GLY A 195 -3.82 -2.86 -5.41
C GLY A 195 -4.48 -1.51 -5.08
N ILE A 196 -4.17 -0.50 -5.90
CA ILE A 196 -4.65 0.87 -5.75
C ILE A 196 -5.72 1.16 -6.80
N SER A 197 -6.93 1.43 -6.32
CA SER A 197 -8.04 1.91 -7.14
C SER A 197 -8.19 3.42 -6.96
N PRO A 198 -8.18 4.21 -8.05
CA PRO A 198 -8.24 5.65 -7.92
C PRO A 198 -9.55 6.15 -7.30
N GLY A 199 -9.41 7.31 -6.67
CA GLY A 199 -10.48 8.28 -6.45
C GLY A 199 -11.45 8.38 -7.64
N SER A 200 -12.73 8.02 -7.50
CA SER A 200 -13.84 8.46 -8.37
C SER A 200 -14.18 9.95 -8.17
N GLY A 201 -13.15 10.77 -8.00
CA GLY A 201 -13.25 12.22 -8.14
C GLY A 201 -13.77 12.53 -9.54
N ILE A 202 -14.52 13.62 -9.64
CA ILE A 202 -15.30 14.03 -10.81
C ILE A 202 -14.45 13.92 -12.09
N GLY A 203 -14.78 12.94 -12.94
CA GLY A 203 -14.33 12.87 -14.34
C GLY A 203 -13.11 12.01 -14.69
N ASN A 204 -12.43 11.34 -13.75
CA ASN A 204 -11.17 10.67 -14.08
C ASN A 204 -11.29 9.14 -14.29
N ARG A 205 -11.09 8.69 -15.55
CA ARG A 205 -10.74 7.30 -15.90
C ARG A 205 -9.28 7.01 -15.54
N ARG A 206 -8.87 7.27 -14.30
CA ARG A 206 -7.53 6.84 -13.86
C ARG A 206 -7.52 5.31 -13.89
N LEU A 207 -6.53 4.75 -14.55
CA LEU A 207 -6.32 3.31 -14.59
C LEU A 207 -5.93 2.84 -13.18
N SER A 208 -6.59 1.79 -12.71
CA SER A 208 -6.24 1.17 -11.43
C SER A 208 -4.88 0.48 -11.52
N ILE A 209 -4.15 0.44 -10.41
CA ILE A 209 -2.87 -0.28 -10.28
C ILE A 209 -3.17 -1.54 -9.48
N THR A 210 -3.65 -2.57 -10.17
CA THR A 210 -4.10 -3.84 -9.61
C THR A 210 -3.55 -5.02 -10.40
N GLU A 211 -3.67 -6.23 -9.84
CA GLU A 211 -3.30 -7.45 -10.54
C GLU A 211 -4.04 -7.60 -11.88
N GLN A 212 -5.33 -7.25 -11.95
CA GLN A 212 -6.10 -7.30 -13.19
C GLN A 212 -5.55 -6.35 -14.27
N SER A 213 -5.04 -5.18 -13.87
CA SER A 213 -4.52 -4.17 -14.80
C SER A 213 -3.09 -4.46 -15.28
N LEU A 214 -2.23 -4.99 -14.40
CA LEU A 214 -0.80 -5.16 -14.67
C LEU A 214 -0.43 -6.61 -15.01
N GLY A 215 -1.23 -7.58 -14.59
CA GLY A 215 -0.98 -9.02 -14.73
C GLY A 215 -0.04 -9.61 -13.67
N ILE A 216 0.36 -8.81 -12.68
CA ILE A 216 1.27 -9.18 -11.58
C ILE A 216 0.58 -8.87 -10.25
N PRO A 217 0.68 -9.72 -9.22
CA PRO A 217 0.18 -9.42 -7.87
C PRO A 217 0.64 -8.05 -7.35
N VAL A 218 -0.29 -7.31 -6.75
CA VAL A 218 -0.02 -5.96 -6.21
C VAL A 218 -0.39 -5.88 -4.74
N ILE A 219 0.59 -5.51 -3.91
CA ILE A 219 0.36 -5.08 -2.54
C ILE A 219 0.42 -3.56 -2.51
N ALA A 220 -0.61 -2.92 -1.95
CA ALA A 220 -0.68 -1.49 -1.73
C ALA A 220 -0.40 -1.19 -0.27
N ILE A 221 0.51 -0.25 -0.01
CA ILE A 221 0.82 0.30 1.30
C ILE A 221 0.50 1.78 1.25
N GLY A 222 -0.35 2.24 2.15
CA GLY A 222 -0.79 3.62 2.22
C GLY A 222 -0.66 4.20 3.62
N VAL A 223 -0.22 5.45 3.73
CA VAL A 223 -0.11 6.16 5.01
C VAL A 223 -0.90 7.47 4.92
N PRO A 224 -1.80 7.76 5.87
CA PRO A 224 -2.50 9.03 5.88
C PRO A 224 -1.55 10.21 6.12
N THR A 225 -1.46 11.12 5.16
CA THR A 225 -0.63 12.34 5.25
C THR A 225 -1.47 13.62 5.25
N VAL A 226 -2.76 13.51 4.92
CA VAL A 226 -3.73 14.62 4.90
C VAL A 226 -5.07 14.16 5.47
N VAL A 227 -5.88 15.13 5.91
CA VAL A 227 -7.27 14.90 6.31
C VAL A 227 -8.21 15.36 5.21
N ASP A 228 -9.17 14.52 4.85
CA ASP A 228 -10.25 14.87 3.91
C ASP A 228 -11.31 15.72 4.63
N ALA A 229 -11.77 16.79 3.98
CA ALA A 229 -12.67 17.80 4.56
C ALA A 229 -14.15 17.44 4.44
#